data_AF-A0A529N8A0-F1
#
_entry.id   AF-A0A529N8A0-F1
#
_cell.length_a   1.000
_cell.length_b   1.000
_cell.length_c   1.000
_cell.angle_alpha   90.00
_cell.angle_beta   90.00
_cell.angle_gamma   90.00
#
_symmetry.space_group_name_H-M   'P 1'
#
loop_
_entity.id
_entity.type
_entity.pdbx_description
1 polymer ?
#
loop_
_entity_poly.entity_id
_entity_poly.type
_entity_poly.pdbx_seq_one_letter_code
_entity_poly.pdbx_strand_id
1 'polypeptide(L)'
;GTTTTTNAVLERRLARTGMITTLGFRDVIELGRRTRPQPYGMTGTFVPVIPRDLRLEVAERVEASGAVRVPLDEAGMRDAVQRLLDAGCESLVIHFLHSYANPAHEQRAAEIARGIWPNGYITTGHALLSEAREFERGVTASVNASVQP
;
A
#
# COMPACT_ATOMS: atom_id res chain seq x y z
N GLY A 1 2.35 22.55 -17.55
CA GLY A 1 3.16 21.78 -16.58
C GLY A 1 2.74 22.21 -15.20
N THR A 2 1.87 21.43 -14.57
CA THR A 2 1.13 21.81 -13.37
C THR A 2 1.95 21.50 -12.12
N THR A 3 2.34 22.58 -11.45
CA THR A 3 2.99 22.65 -10.13
C THR A 3 2.10 22.18 -8.97
N THR A 4 0.90 21.66 -9.27
CA THR A 4 -0.08 21.21 -8.29
C THR A 4 0.35 19.92 -7.58
N THR A 5 1.04 19.01 -8.28
CA THR A 5 1.47 17.72 -7.71
C THR A 5 2.56 17.87 -6.64
N THR A 6 3.38 18.92 -6.71
CA THR A 6 4.50 19.14 -5.76
C THR A 6 4.06 19.81 -4.47
N ASN A 7 3.01 20.66 -4.50
CA ASN A 7 2.54 21.35 -3.29
C ASN A 7 1.67 20.47 -2.38
N ALA A 8 0.93 19.50 -2.92
CA ALA A 8 0.06 18.63 -2.12
C ALA A 8 0.83 17.74 -1.12
N VAL A 9 2.06 17.33 -1.47
CA VAL A 9 2.95 16.56 -0.58
C VAL A 9 3.47 17.42 0.59
N LEU A 10 3.61 18.73 0.38
CA LEU A 10 4.06 19.69 1.40
C LEU A 10 2.91 20.17 2.31
N GLU A 11 1.68 20.19 1.83
CA GLU A 11 0.51 20.78 2.52
C GLU A 11 -0.20 19.86 3.54
N ARG A 12 0.33 18.65 3.82
CA ARG A 12 -0.18 17.75 4.89
C ARG A 12 -1.67 17.37 4.79
N ARG A 13 -2.33 17.56 3.66
CA ARG A 13 -3.69 17.05 3.39
C ARG A 13 -3.65 15.66 2.76
N LEU A 14 -2.92 14.75 3.38
CA LEU A 14 -2.93 13.36 2.96
C LEU A 14 -4.21 12.73 3.52
N ALA A 15 -5.11 12.28 2.64
CA ALA A 15 -6.30 11.54 3.03
C ALA A 15 -5.90 10.33 3.90
N ARG A 16 -6.70 9.99 4.91
CA ARG A 16 -6.36 8.89 5.82
C ARG A 16 -6.33 7.58 5.02
N THR A 17 -5.13 7.09 4.71
CA THR A 17 -4.94 5.96 3.80
C THR A 17 -4.66 4.70 4.58
N GLY A 18 -5.37 3.61 4.27
CA GLY A 18 -5.08 2.28 4.79
C GLY A 18 -4.23 1.46 3.81
N MET A 19 -3.42 0.53 4.32
CA MET A 19 -2.66 -0.41 3.50
C MET A 19 -3.04 -1.84 3.87
N ILE A 20 -3.22 -2.69 2.87
CA ILE A 20 -3.30 -4.14 3.02
C ILE A 20 -2.12 -4.77 2.29
N THR A 21 -1.41 -5.66 2.97
CA THR A 21 -0.25 -6.37 2.42
C THR A 21 -0.19 -7.83 2.82
N THR A 22 0.80 -8.54 2.29
CA THR A 22 1.06 -9.94 2.59
C THR A 22 1.43 -10.11 4.07
N LEU A 23 0.94 -11.17 4.71
CA LEU A 23 1.26 -11.51 6.09
C LEU A 23 2.78 -11.52 6.38
N GLY A 24 3.19 -10.76 7.40
CA GLY A 24 4.60 -10.55 7.78
C GLY A 24 5.32 -9.43 7.04
N PHE A 25 4.64 -8.67 6.16
CA PHE A 25 5.23 -7.61 5.33
C PHE A 25 4.65 -6.21 5.61
N ARG A 26 3.85 -6.00 6.67
CA ARG A 26 3.30 -4.65 7.01
C ARG A 26 4.34 -3.57 7.24
N ASP A 27 5.56 -3.93 7.62
CA ASP A 27 6.63 -2.99 7.93
C ASP A 27 7.45 -2.63 6.67
N VAL A 28 7.09 -3.12 5.48
CA VAL A 28 7.87 -2.91 4.24
C VAL A 28 7.96 -1.43 3.82
N ILE A 29 6.92 -0.63 4.08
CA ILE A 29 6.93 0.83 3.80
C ILE A 29 7.84 1.58 4.78
N GLU A 30 7.97 1.09 6.01
CA GLU A 30 8.77 1.71 7.07
C GLU A 30 10.24 1.32 6.99
N LEU A 31 10.53 0.09 6.54
CA LEU A 31 11.90 -0.38 6.36
C LEU A 31 12.64 0.40 5.27
N GLY A 32 11.92 0.84 4.24
CA GLY A 32 12.46 1.54 3.09
C GLY A 32 13.77 0.95 2.56
N ARG A 33 14.68 1.81 2.07
CA ARG A 33 16.06 1.45 1.66
C ARG A 33 17.14 2.02 2.58
N ARG A 34 16.83 2.32 3.86
CA ARG A 34 17.75 3.11 4.71
C ARG A 34 18.20 4.41 4.02
N THR A 35 17.31 5.08 3.28
CA THR A 35 17.63 6.38 2.68
C THR A 35 17.81 7.38 3.80
N ARG A 36 19.06 7.65 4.17
CA ARG A 36 19.38 8.64 5.19
C ARG A 36 19.13 10.04 4.61
N PRO A 37 18.20 10.83 5.17
CA PRO A 37 17.97 12.21 4.71
C PRO A 37 19.23 13.08 4.90
N GLN A 38 20.03 12.79 5.94
CA GLN A 38 21.37 13.33 6.10
C GLN A 38 22.43 12.28 5.73
N PRO A 39 23.32 12.55 4.75
CA PRO A 39 24.45 11.66 4.47
C PRO A 39 25.44 11.55 5.65
N TYR A 40 25.48 12.56 6.53
CA TYR A 40 26.35 12.62 7.70
C TYR A 40 25.53 12.72 9.02
N GLY A 41 24.84 11.64 9.36
CA GLY A 41 24.14 11.47 10.64
C GLY A 41 24.05 9.99 11.01
N MET A 42 24.33 9.65 12.28
CA MET A 42 24.23 8.27 12.78
C MET A 42 22.78 7.84 13.06
N THR A 43 21.85 8.79 13.14
CA THR A 43 20.43 8.58 13.41
C THR A 43 19.57 9.28 12.37
N GLY A 44 18.44 8.67 12.02
CA GLY A 44 17.45 9.26 11.12
C GLY A 44 16.08 8.68 11.44
N THR A 45 15.09 9.56 11.63
CA THR A 45 13.70 9.15 11.87
C THR A 45 12.93 9.29 10.57
N PHE A 46 12.40 8.18 10.07
CA PHE A 46 11.48 8.19 8.93
C PHE A 46 10.05 8.08 9.47
N VAL A 47 9.21 9.05 9.14
CA VAL A 47 7.77 8.99 9.44
C VAL A 47 7.07 8.47 8.18
N PRO A 48 6.65 7.20 8.17
CA PRO A 48 5.95 6.61 7.02
C PRO A 48 4.61 7.30 6.79
N VAL A 49 4.21 7.42 5.52
CA VAL A 49 2.97 8.09 5.09
C VAL A 49 1.72 7.42 5.67
N ILE A 50 1.74 6.09 5.79
CA ILE A 50 0.67 5.31 6.41
C ILE A 50 1.17 4.87 7.79
N PRO A 51 0.51 5.23 8.90
CA PRO A 51 0.92 4.82 10.23
C PRO A 51 0.67 3.31 10.42
N ARG A 52 1.42 2.68 11.34
CA ARG A 52 1.50 1.21 11.44
C ARG A 52 0.16 0.55 11.82
N ASP A 53 -0.68 1.26 12.56
CA ASP A 53 -2.04 0.86 12.94
C ASP A 53 -3.00 0.75 11.73
N LEU A 54 -2.71 1.47 10.65
CA LEU A 54 -3.47 1.43 9.40
C LEU A 54 -2.84 0.52 8.34
N ARG A 55 -1.88 -0.33 8.72
CA ARG A 55 -1.28 -1.35 7.86
C ARG A 55 -1.73 -2.73 8.33
N LEU A 56 -2.65 -3.32 7.59
CA LEU A 56 -3.18 -4.64 7.86
C LEU A 56 -2.55 -5.68 6.94
N GLU A 57 -2.63 -6.91 7.39
CA GLU A 57 -2.02 -8.06 6.75
C GLU A 57 -3.08 -9.09 6.41
N VAL A 58 -2.94 -9.71 5.24
CA VAL A 58 -3.79 -10.81 4.79
C VAL A 58 -2.92 -12.03 4.49
N ALA A 59 -3.43 -13.20 4.88
CA ALA A 59 -2.78 -14.47 4.58
C ALA A 59 -2.88 -14.76 3.08
N GLU A 60 -1.74 -14.63 2.40
CA GLU A 60 -1.59 -14.80 0.97
C GLU A 60 -0.09 -14.95 0.69
N ARG A 61 0.31 -15.74 -0.32
CA ARG A 61 1.71 -15.76 -0.77
C ARG A 61 1.83 -16.21 -2.22
N VAL A 62 2.39 -15.33 -3.05
CA VAL A 62 2.98 -15.65 -4.36
C VAL A 62 4.50 -15.84 -4.21
N GLU A 63 5.09 -16.75 -4.96
CA GLU A 63 6.55 -16.92 -5.08
C GLU A 63 7.12 -16.07 -6.22
N ALA A 64 8.44 -15.85 -6.23
CA ALA A 64 9.10 -15.09 -7.30
C ALA A 64 8.90 -15.70 -8.71
N SER A 65 8.58 -16.99 -8.79
CA SER A 65 8.22 -17.70 -10.02
C SER A 65 6.80 -17.36 -10.53
N GLY A 66 5.99 -16.66 -9.75
CA GLY A 66 4.56 -16.45 -9.99
C GLY A 66 3.66 -17.57 -9.46
N ALA A 67 4.24 -18.66 -8.93
CA ALA A 67 3.47 -19.75 -8.33
C ALA A 67 2.79 -19.30 -7.03
N VAL A 68 1.54 -19.71 -6.84
CA VAL A 68 0.80 -19.46 -5.60
C VAL A 68 1.23 -20.48 -4.56
N ARG A 69 1.85 -20.00 -3.47
CA ARG A 69 2.23 -20.83 -2.32
C ARG A 69 1.14 -20.86 -1.26
N VAL A 70 0.50 -19.73 -1.00
CA VAL A 70 -0.66 -19.62 -0.09
C VAL A 70 -1.75 -18.87 -0.83
N PRO A 71 -2.96 -19.45 -0.99
CA PRO A 71 -4.07 -18.77 -1.63
C PRO A 71 -4.48 -17.53 -0.82
N LEU A 72 -5.06 -16.54 -1.49
CA LEU A 72 -5.62 -15.37 -0.83
C LEU A 72 -6.73 -15.77 0.15
N ASP A 73 -6.57 -15.43 1.42
CA ASP A 73 -7.65 -15.50 2.41
C ASP A 73 -8.67 -14.38 2.17
N GLU A 74 -9.73 -14.70 1.43
CA GLU A 74 -10.78 -13.74 1.15
C GLU A 74 -11.56 -13.30 2.40
N ALA A 75 -11.68 -14.15 3.42
CA ALA A 75 -12.39 -13.78 4.64
C ALA A 75 -11.56 -12.76 5.43
N GLY A 76 -10.25 -13.04 5.59
CA GLY A 76 -9.29 -12.10 6.15
C GLY A 76 -9.20 -10.78 5.37
N MET A 77 -9.30 -10.84 4.03
CA MET A 77 -9.35 -9.63 3.20
C MET A 77 -10.58 -8.76 3.50
N ARG A 78 -11.77 -9.37 3.65
CA ARG A 78 -13.00 -8.63 3.98
C ARG A 78 -12.92 -7.99 5.37
N ASP A 79 -12.40 -8.73 6.35
CA ASP A 79 -12.18 -8.22 7.72
C ASP A 79 -11.19 -7.04 7.72
N ALA A 80 -10.05 -7.19 7.04
CA ALA A 80 -9.06 -6.13 6.94
C ALA A 80 -9.63 -4.86 6.29
N VAL A 81 -10.41 -5.02 5.22
CA VAL A 81 -11.10 -3.90 4.57
C VAL A 81 -12.05 -3.19 5.55
N GLN A 82 -12.90 -3.95 6.23
CA GLN A 82 -13.86 -3.37 7.18
C GLN A 82 -13.16 -2.64 8.31
N ARG A 83 -12.09 -3.21 8.87
CA ARG A 83 -11.30 -2.59 9.94
C ARG A 83 -10.68 -1.26 9.52
N LEU A 84 -10.22 -1.13 8.27
CA LEU A 84 -9.70 0.13 7.76
C LEU A 84 -10.81 1.17 7.53
N LEU A 85 -11.98 0.73 7.08
CA LEU A 85 -13.17 1.60 6.99
C LEU A 85 -13.60 2.11 8.37
N ASP A 86 -13.67 1.23 9.36
CA ASP A 86 -14.03 1.58 10.75
C ASP A 86 -12.99 2.48 11.40
N ALA A 87 -11.72 2.36 11.00
CA ALA A 87 -10.66 3.28 11.38
C ALA A 87 -10.77 4.66 10.70
N GLY A 88 -11.74 4.87 9.81
CA GLY A 88 -11.97 6.12 9.11
C GLY A 88 -11.01 6.37 7.95
N CYS A 89 -10.48 5.31 7.33
CA CYS A 89 -9.67 5.46 6.12
C CYS A 89 -10.53 5.90 4.93
N GLU A 90 -10.07 6.93 4.22
CA GLU A 90 -10.71 7.49 3.03
C GLU A 90 -10.28 6.77 1.76
N SER A 91 -9.07 6.20 1.75
CA SER A 91 -8.48 5.47 0.63
C SER A 91 -7.78 4.19 1.08
N LEU A 92 -7.65 3.24 0.15
CA LEU A 92 -7.06 1.92 0.38
C LEU A 92 -5.95 1.63 -0.63
N VAL A 93 -4.81 1.15 -0.13
CA VAL A 93 -3.71 0.62 -0.94
C VAL A 93 -3.61 -0.90 -0.71
N ILE A 94 -3.64 -1.68 -1.79
CA ILE A 94 -3.41 -3.12 -1.77
C ILE A 94 -2.04 -3.39 -2.40
N HIS A 95 -1.14 -3.99 -1.64
CA HIS A 95 0.24 -4.25 -2.09
C HIS A 95 0.69 -5.63 -1.63
N PHE A 96 0.66 -6.60 -2.53
CA PHE A 96 1.15 -7.95 -2.25
C PHE A 96 2.55 -8.17 -2.81
N LEU A 97 3.27 -9.07 -2.17
CA LEU A 97 4.60 -9.46 -2.61
C LEU A 97 4.50 -10.21 -3.95
N HIS A 98 5.44 -9.95 -4.86
CA HIS A 98 5.48 -10.57 -6.20
C HIS A 98 4.22 -10.37 -7.05
N SER A 99 3.40 -9.35 -6.78
CA SER A 99 2.24 -9.02 -7.62
C SER A 99 2.59 -8.65 -9.08
N TYR A 100 3.86 -8.29 -9.35
CA TYR A 100 4.38 -8.12 -10.71
C TYR A 100 4.50 -9.45 -11.48
N ALA A 101 4.73 -10.57 -10.78
CA ALA A 101 4.87 -11.89 -11.37
C ALA A 101 3.50 -12.58 -11.52
N ASN A 102 2.60 -12.36 -10.56
CA ASN A 102 1.23 -12.84 -10.61
C ASN A 102 0.27 -11.83 -9.97
N PRO A 103 -0.48 -11.05 -10.76
CA PRO A 103 -1.40 -10.04 -10.23
C PRO A 103 -2.73 -10.63 -9.74
N ALA A 104 -2.98 -11.93 -9.87
CA ALA A 104 -4.28 -12.54 -9.61
C ALA A 104 -4.80 -12.26 -8.19
N HIS A 105 -3.92 -12.31 -7.18
CA HIS A 105 -4.32 -12.03 -5.80
C HIS A 105 -4.61 -10.56 -5.54
N GLU A 106 -3.86 -9.63 -6.14
CA GLU A 106 -4.18 -8.19 -6.02
C GLU A 106 -5.48 -7.84 -6.74
N GLN A 107 -5.71 -8.41 -7.93
CA GLN A 107 -6.95 -8.21 -8.67
C GLN A 107 -8.14 -8.73 -7.86
N ARG A 108 -8.03 -9.95 -7.32
CA ARG A 108 -9.07 -10.54 -6.49
C ARG A 108 -9.32 -9.75 -5.20
N ALA A 109 -8.26 -9.30 -4.53
CA ALA A 109 -8.37 -8.45 -3.36
C ALA A 109 -9.04 -7.10 -3.69
N ALA A 110 -8.73 -6.51 -4.85
CA ALA A 110 -9.36 -5.28 -5.30
C ALA A 110 -10.85 -5.47 -5.62
N GLU A 111 -11.25 -6.58 -6.21
CA GLU A 111 -12.66 -6.93 -6.41
C GLU A 111 -13.41 -7.01 -5.07
N ILE A 112 -12.83 -7.73 -4.09
CA ILE A 112 -13.41 -7.86 -2.74
C ILE A 112 -13.53 -6.48 -2.09
N ALA A 113 -12.47 -5.68 -2.15
CA ALA A 113 -12.45 -4.35 -1.57
C ALA A 113 -13.47 -3.42 -2.23
N ARG A 114 -13.61 -3.44 -3.57
CA ARG A 114 -14.64 -2.65 -4.28
C ARG A 114 -16.07 -3.00 -3.88
N GLY A 115 -16.31 -4.22 -3.42
CA GLY A 115 -17.63 -4.63 -2.92
C GLY A 115 -17.99 -4.05 -1.55
N ILE A 116 -17.01 -3.56 -0.78
CA ILE A 116 -17.20 -3.08 0.60
C ILE A 116 -16.89 -1.59 0.72
N TRP A 117 -15.86 -1.11 0.00
CA TRP A 117 -15.40 0.27 0.09
C TRP A 117 -16.46 1.22 -0.49
N PRO A 118 -16.80 2.31 0.21
CA PRO A 118 -17.89 3.20 -0.21
C PRO A 118 -17.54 4.09 -1.40
N ASN A 119 -16.25 4.16 -1.78
CA ASN A 119 -15.75 5.02 -2.84
C ASN A 119 -14.76 4.28 -3.77
N GLY A 120 -14.39 4.92 -4.88
CA GLY A 120 -13.49 4.35 -5.88
C GLY A 120 -12.00 4.47 -5.55
N TYR A 121 -11.61 4.96 -4.36
CA TYR A 121 -10.21 5.23 -3.99
C TYR A 121 -9.50 3.97 -3.51
N ILE A 122 -9.47 2.96 -4.37
CA ILE A 122 -8.75 1.69 -4.15
C ILE A 122 -7.61 1.62 -5.16
N THR A 123 -6.40 1.56 -4.64
CA THR A 123 -5.17 1.56 -5.41
C THR A 123 -4.46 0.23 -5.26
N THR A 124 -4.23 -0.46 -6.37
CA THR A 124 -3.50 -1.73 -6.39
C THR A 124 -2.04 -1.51 -6.77
N GLY A 125 -1.13 -2.18 -6.08
CA GLY A 125 0.32 -2.06 -6.26
C GLY A 125 0.76 -2.27 -7.72
N HIS A 126 0.23 -3.29 -8.40
CA HIS A 126 0.56 -3.57 -9.80
C HIS A 126 0.18 -2.45 -10.77
N ALA A 127 -0.80 -1.59 -10.43
CA ALA A 127 -1.28 -0.52 -11.31
C ALA A 127 -0.41 0.74 -11.28
N LEU A 128 0.52 0.86 -10.33
CA LEU A 128 1.32 2.06 -10.15
C LEU A 128 2.72 2.00 -10.75
N LEU A 129 3.37 0.83 -10.72
CA LEU A 129 4.70 0.61 -11.31
C LEU A 129 4.97 -0.90 -11.39
N SER A 130 5.01 -1.44 -12.61
CA SER A 130 5.45 -2.81 -12.91
C SER A 130 6.99 -2.91 -12.95
N GLU A 131 7.64 -2.50 -11.87
CA GLU A 131 9.07 -2.74 -11.66
C GLU A 131 9.29 -3.47 -10.33
N ALA A 132 10.32 -4.32 -10.28
CA ALA A 132 10.68 -5.17 -9.14
C ALA A 132 11.27 -4.37 -7.96
N ARG A 133 10.58 -3.30 -7.52
CA ARG A 133 11.05 -2.36 -6.49
C ARG A 133 9.88 -1.91 -5.59
N GLU A 134 9.64 -2.73 -4.56
CA GLU A 134 8.47 -2.65 -3.67
C GLU A 134 8.35 -1.33 -2.88
N PHE A 135 9.47 -0.68 -2.58
CA PHE A 135 9.52 0.61 -1.87
C PHE A 135 9.08 1.79 -2.74
N GLU A 136 9.60 1.88 -3.95
CA GLU A 136 9.28 2.95 -4.91
C GLU A 136 7.80 2.87 -5.30
N ARG A 137 7.23 1.66 -5.32
CA ARG A 137 5.80 1.38 -5.52
C ARG A 137 4.93 1.87 -4.37
N GLY A 138 5.28 1.57 -3.12
CA GLY A 138 4.50 1.99 -1.95
C GLY A 138 4.47 3.50 -1.75
N VAL A 139 5.59 4.19 -1.99
CA VAL A 139 5.68 5.65 -1.88
C VAL A 139 4.89 6.34 -2.99
N THR A 140 5.03 5.89 -4.25
CA THR A 140 4.26 6.46 -5.37
C THR A 140 2.76 6.18 -5.23
N ALA A 141 2.38 5.00 -4.71
CA ALA A 141 0.99 4.67 -4.39
C ALA A 141 0.38 5.61 -3.37
N SER A 142 1.10 5.79 -2.26
CA SER A 142 0.64 6.59 -1.14
C SER A 142 0.57 8.06 -1.53
N VAL A 143 1.56 8.56 -2.29
CA VAL A 143 1.53 9.91 -2.84
C VAL A 143 0.37 10.08 -3.82
N ASN A 144 0.15 9.18 -4.77
CA ASN A 144 -0.93 9.33 -5.76
C ASN A 144 -2.33 9.24 -5.10
N ALA A 145 -2.52 8.30 -4.17
CA ALA A 145 -3.78 8.16 -3.41
C ALA A 145 -4.03 9.36 -2.49
N SER A 146 -2.97 10.00 -1.98
CA SER A 146 -3.08 11.17 -1.12
C SER A 146 -3.36 12.48 -1.86
N VAL A 147 -3.26 12.49 -3.20
CA VAL A 147 -3.45 13.68 -4.05
C VAL A 147 -4.72 13.55 -4.92
N GLN A 148 -5.41 12.41 -4.85
CA GLN A 148 -6.65 12.16 -5.58
C GLN A 148 -7.95 12.76 -5.00
N PRO A 149 -8.06 13.10 -3.70
CA PRO A 149 -9.12 13.97 -3.22
C PRO A 149 -8.79 15.47 -3.41
#